data_AF-A0A1I7ITT4-F1
#
_entry.id   AF-A0A1I7ITT4-F1
#
_cell.length_a   1.000
_cell.length_b   1.000
_cell.length_c   1.000
_cell.angle_alpha   90.00
_cell.angle_beta   90.00
_cell.angle_gamma   90.00
#
_symmetry.space_group_name_H-M   'P 1'
#
loop_
_entity.id
_entity.type
_entity.pdbx_description
1 polymer ?
#
loop_
_entity_poly.entity_id
_entity_poly.type
_entity_poly.pdbx_seq_one_letter_code
_entity_poly.pdbx_strand_id
1 'polypeptide(L)' 'MQLTSFTDYGLRALIYMASLPAGQMTSITEVTEAYGVSRNHMVKIINQLS' A
#
# COMPACT_ATOMS: atom_id res chain seq x y z
N MET A 1 9.93 -14.80 -13.42
CA MET A 1 8.87 -14.35 -12.49
C MET A 1 8.46 -12.94 -12.91
N GLN A 2 7.18 -12.70 -13.21
CA GLN A 2 6.68 -11.38 -13.59
C GLN A 2 6.17 -10.68 -12.33
N LEU A 3 6.87 -9.65 -11.85
CA LEU A 3 6.33 -8.79 -10.80
C LEU A 3 5.19 -7.99 -11.43
N THR A 4 3.96 -8.27 -11.05
CA THR A 4 2.81 -7.48 -11.49
C THR A 4 2.79 -6.16 -10.74
N SER A 5 2.14 -5.13 -11.29
CA SER A 5 1.90 -3.87 -10.57
C SER A 5 1.26 -4.10 -9.20
N PHE A 6 0.44 -5.15 -9.08
CA PHE A 6 -0.16 -5.55 -7.80
C PHE A 6 0.88 -5.87 -6.73
N THR A 7 1.87 -6.70 -7.05
CA THR A 7 2.95 -7.07 -6.14
C THR A 7 3.86 -5.88 -5.81
N ASP A 8 4.18 -5.04 -6.80
CA ASP A 8 4.98 -3.82 -6.59
C ASP A 8 4.27 -2.85 -5.63
N TYR A 9 2.99 -2.54 -5.84
CA TYR A 9 2.25 -1.67 -4.94
C TYR A 9 2.03 -2.28 -3.55
N GLY A 10 1.87 -3.60 -3.45
CA GLY A 10 1.80 -4.29 -2.15
C GLY A 10 3.09 -4.13 -1.35
N LEU A 11 4.25 -4.34 -1.98
CA LEU A 11 5.55 -4.13 -1.34
C LEU A 11 5.77 -2.67 -0.96
N ARG A 12 5.42 -1.71 -1.83
CA ARG A 12 5.52 -0.29 -1.51
C ARG A 12 4.65 0.11 -0.32
N ALA A 13 3.42 -0.42 -0.23
CA ALA A 13 2.53 -0.18 0.90
C ALA A 13 3.12 -0.74 2.21
N LEU A 14 3.72 -1.93 2.19
CA LEU A 14 4.41 -2.50 3.35
C LEU A 14 5.60 -1.66 3.80
N ILE A 15 6.43 -1.21 2.84
CA ILE A 15 7.58 -0.32 3.12
C ILE A 15 7.10 1.02 3.69
N TYR A 16 6.03 1.58 3.12
CA TYR A 16 5.42 2.81 3.63
C TYR A 16 5.03 2.66 5.09
N MET A 17 4.26 1.61 5.42
CA MET A 17 3.82 1.36 6.79
C MET A 17 5.00 1.13 7.75
N ALA A 18 6.06 0.46 7.30
CA ALA A 18 7.28 0.26 8.09
C ALA A 18 8.09 1.54 8.31
N SER A 19 7.95 2.53 7.42
CA SER A 19 8.62 3.84 7.55
C SER A 19 7.91 4.81 8.50
N LEU A 20 6.69 4.50 8.92
CA LEU A 20 5.93 5.36 9.83
C LEU A 20 6.49 5.28 11.27
N PRO A 21 6.43 6.39 12.02
CA PRO A 21 6.72 6.40 13.44
C PRO A 21 5.94 5.34 14.20
N ALA A 22 6.57 4.75 15.22
CA ALA A 22 5.93 3.73 16.05
C ALA A 22 4.62 4.25 16.67
N GLY A 23 3.55 3.49 16.50
CA GLY A 23 2.21 3.85 17.00
C GLY A 23 1.41 4.77 16.07
N GLN A 24 1.98 5.22 14.95
CA GLN A 24 1.23 5.96 13.95
C GLN A 24 0.47 5.01 13.03
N MET A 25 -0.84 5.23 12.92
CA MET A 25 -1.67 4.55 11.94
C MET A 25 -1.69 5.34 10.64
N THR A 26 -1.77 4.63 9.51
CA THR A 26 -2.05 5.22 8.20
C THR A 26 -3.40 4.73 7.70
N SER A 27 -4.03 5.55 6.87
CA SER A 27 -5.23 5.23 6.12
C SER A 27 -4.89 4.81 4.69
N ILE A 28 -5.81 4.07 4.06
CA ILE A 28 -5.73 3.75 2.63
C ILE A 28 -5.67 5.02 1.79
N THR A 29 -6.35 6.10 2.21
CA THR A 29 -6.37 7.38 1.50
C THR A 29 -4.99 8.02 1.43
N GLU A 30 -4.27 8.10 2.55
CA GLU A 30 -2.92 8.66 2.60
C GLU A 30 -1.95 7.88 1.71
N VAL A 31 -2.03 6.54 1.73
CA VAL A 31 -1.21 5.67 0.88
C VAL A 31 -1.54 5.89 -0.60
N THR A 32 -2.82 6.05 -0.95
CA THR A 32 -3.24 6.27 -2.33
C THR A 32 -2.81 7.63 -2.87
N GLU A 33 -2.81 8.66 -2.03
CA GLU A 33 -2.31 9.99 -2.38
C GLU A 33 -0.79 9.98 -2.54
N ALA A 34 -0.06 9.29 -1.68
CA ALA A 34 1.39 9.16 -1.76
C ALA A 34 1.87 8.44 -3.03
N TYR A 35 1.10 7.46 -3.52
CA TYR A 35 1.48 6.63 -4.66
C TYR A 35 0.71 6.90 -5.96
N GLY A 36 -0.30 7.79 -5.95
CA GLY A 36 -1.10 8.13 -7.13
C GLY A 36 -1.97 6.99 -7.66
N VAL A 37 -2.37 6.06 -6.77
CA VAL A 37 -3.15 4.86 -7.13
C VAL A 37 -4.60 5.04 -6.71
N SER A 38 -5.56 4.52 -7.49
CA SER A 38 -6.97 4.60 -7.08
C SER A 38 -7.22 3.82 -5.78
N ARG A 39 -8.10 4.36 -4.93
CA ARG A 39 -8.51 3.74 -3.67
C ARG A 39 -8.97 2.29 -3.85
N ASN A 40 -9.75 2.03 -4.89
CA ASN A 40 -10.25 0.69 -5.18
C ASN A 40 -9.14 -0.31 -5.51
N HIS A 41 -8.08 0.13 -6.19
CA HIS A 41 -6.93 -0.72 -6.47
C HIS A 41 -6.12 -0.98 -5.19
N MET A 42 -5.87 0.04 -4.37
CA MET A 42 -5.15 -0.11 -3.10
C MET A 42 -5.89 -1.02 -2.10
N VAL A 43 -7.22 -0.92 -2.00
CA VAL A 43 -8.03 -1.82 -1.16
C VAL A 43 -7.83 -3.28 -1.56
N LYS A 44 -7.84 -3.60 -2.86
CA LYS A 44 -7.60 -4.97 -3.34
C LYS A 44 -6.22 -5.48 -2.94
N ILE A 45 -5.21 -4.62 -3.06
CA ILE A 45 -3.83 -4.93 -2.69
C ILE A 45 -3.73 -5.23 -1.19
N ILE A 46 -4.20 -4.31 -0.34
CA ILE A 46 -4.14 -4.45 1.13
C ILE A 46 -4.92 -5.68 1.61
N ASN A 47 -6.13 -5.93 1.07
CA ASN A 47 -6.93 -7.09 1.45
C ASN A 47 -6.26 -8.42 1.12
N GLN A 48 -5.38 -8.47 0.13
CA GLN A 48 -4.62 -9.67 -0.23
C GLN A 48 -3.33 -9.84 0.59
N LEU A 49 -2.94 -8.81 1.36
CA LEU A 49 -1.84 -8.85 2.34
C LEU A 49 -2.30 -9.25 3.75
N SER A 50 -3.62 -9.31 3.99
CA SER A 50 -4.23 -9.79 5.24
C SER A 50 -4.30 -11.31 5.27
#